data_AF-A0A2M9YMD9-F1
#
_entry.id   AF-A0A2M9YMD9-F1
#
_cell.length_a   1.000
_cell.length_b   1.000
_cell.length_c   1.000
_cell.angle_alpha   90.00
_cell.angle_beta   90.00
_cell.angle_gamma   90.00
#
_symmetry.space_group_name_H-M   'P 1'
#
loop_
_entity.id
_entity.type
_entity.pdbx_description
1 polymer ?
#
loop_
_entity_poly.entity_id
_entity_poly.type
_entity_poly.pdbx_seq_one_letter_code
_entity_poly.pdbx_strand_id
1 'polypeptide(L)'
;MQNSSLRRKNKMKSRAVKDDDKKVKKDLLIRAAISLFNKSSFEKISMDQIAKKAGVAKGTLYLYFKTKEELFLEIHRLDYEIWFDSFQTFLRSKKPGLSAGDLASWITESLRENQRVVRLMAIASALLEKNIAFESALSLKASVRKHVLEIVPELCRVLKWKKSEEALIFLTHLHALIVGLWHHAEPAPIVSKVLNSSSDFAVFQIDFFQTLESGIRALVLGSQKDS
;
A
#
# COMPACT_ATOMS: atom_id res chain seq x y z
N MET A 1 -28.14 24.40 38.85
CA MET A 1 -27.99 23.88 37.46
C MET A 1 -26.72 24.35 36.73
N GLN A 2 -25.96 25.36 37.20
CA GLN A 2 -24.74 25.83 36.52
C GLN A 2 -23.50 24.91 36.68
N ASN A 3 -23.39 24.15 37.78
CA ASN A 3 -22.21 23.32 38.07
C ASN A 3 -22.08 22.05 37.20
N SER A 4 -23.19 21.60 36.58
CA SER A 4 -23.19 20.42 35.69
C SER A 4 -22.70 20.75 34.28
N SER A 5 -22.91 21.97 33.77
CA SER A 5 -22.48 22.37 32.43
C SER A 5 -20.97 22.65 32.36
N LEU A 6 -20.39 23.23 33.41
CA LEU A 6 -18.95 23.46 33.58
C LEU A 6 -18.18 22.14 33.72
N ARG A 7 -18.66 21.19 34.52
CA ARG A 7 -18.09 19.82 34.60
C ARG A 7 -18.16 19.09 33.25
N ARG A 8 -19.25 19.25 32.48
CA ARG A 8 -19.40 18.65 31.15
C ARG A 8 -18.43 19.25 30.12
N LYS A 9 -18.23 20.58 30.13
CA LYS A 9 -17.23 21.28 29.30
C LYS A 9 -15.79 20.86 29.62
N ASN A 10 -15.43 20.75 30.91
CA ASN A 10 -14.09 20.30 31.31
C ASN A 10 -13.82 18.83 30.97
N LYS A 11 -14.84 17.96 31.08
CA LYS A 11 -14.74 16.55 30.68
C LYS A 11 -14.58 16.39 29.16
N MET A 12 -15.25 17.23 28.36
CA MET A 12 -15.04 17.28 26.90
C MET A 12 -13.65 17.80 26.51
N LYS A 13 -13.17 18.90 27.13
CA LYS A 13 -11.81 19.41 26.89
C LYS A 13 -10.72 18.39 27.25
N SER A 14 -10.83 17.73 28.40
CA SER A 14 -9.85 16.71 28.83
C SER A 14 -9.85 15.46 27.94
N ARG A 15 -11.00 15.09 27.37
CA ARG A 15 -11.12 13.96 26.43
C ARG A 15 -10.50 14.30 25.06
N ALA A 16 -10.78 15.50 24.53
CA ALA A 16 -10.21 15.97 23.27
C ALA A 16 -8.67 16.04 23.32
N VAL A 17 -8.09 16.58 24.40
CA VAL A 17 -6.62 16.65 24.58
C VAL A 17 -5.97 15.26 24.63
N LYS A 18 -6.61 14.28 25.29
CA LYS A 18 -6.11 12.91 25.34
C LYS A 18 -6.18 12.19 23.99
N ASP A 19 -7.22 12.45 23.20
CA ASP A 19 -7.38 11.88 21.87
C ASP A 19 -6.36 12.48 20.88
N ASP A 20 -6.05 13.78 21.01
CA ASP A 20 -5.00 14.44 20.24
C ASP A 20 -3.61 13.90 20.58
N ASP A 21 -3.28 13.76 21.86
CA ASP A 21 -2.01 13.15 22.31
C ASP A 21 -1.85 11.70 21.80
N LYS A 22 -2.95 10.96 21.79
CA LYS A 22 -2.99 9.58 21.27
C LYS A 22 -2.68 9.56 19.77
N LYS A 23 -3.30 10.47 19.01
CA LYS A 23 -3.09 10.57 17.55
C LYS A 23 -1.65 10.99 17.23
N VAL A 24 -1.10 11.96 17.96
CA VAL A 24 0.29 12.43 17.80
C VAL A 24 1.28 11.29 18.03
N LYS A 25 1.12 10.51 19.10
CA LYS A 25 2.01 9.38 19.39
C LYS A 25 1.91 8.27 18.33
N LYS A 26 0.70 7.97 17.84
CA LYS A 26 0.51 7.02 16.75
C LYS A 26 1.25 7.48 15.48
N ASP A 27 1.14 8.76 15.14
CA ASP A 27 1.81 9.36 13.97
C ASP A 27 3.34 9.32 14.09
N LEU A 28 3.90 9.63 15.28
CA LEU A 28 5.34 9.53 15.53
C LEU A 28 5.88 8.11 15.31
N LEU A 29 5.15 7.10 15.79
CA LEU A 29 5.49 5.68 15.61
C LEU A 29 5.47 5.28 14.13
N ILE A 30 4.43 5.69 13.39
CA ILE A 30 4.30 5.46 11.95
C ILE A 30 5.47 6.11 11.19
N ARG A 31 5.76 7.39 11.43
CA ARG A 31 6.87 8.10 10.78
C ARG A 31 8.24 7.46 11.08
N ALA A 32 8.45 7.03 12.32
CA ALA A 32 9.67 6.35 12.71
C ALA A 32 9.84 5.02 11.96
N ALA A 33 8.78 4.21 11.89
CA ALA A 33 8.78 2.94 11.16
C ALA A 33 8.97 3.14 9.65
N ILE A 34 8.27 4.09 9.03
CA ILE A 34 8.48 4.46 7.61
C ILE A 34 9.94 4.83 7.36
N SER A 35 10.51 5.68 8.21
CA SER A 35 11.89 6.14 8.04
C SER A 35 12.92 5.01 8.19
N LEU A 36 12.67 4.00 9.03
CA LEU A 36 13.50 2.80 9.11
C LEU A 36 13.30 1.90 7.88
N PHE A 37 12.06 1.74 7.43
CA PHE A 37 11.72 0.89 6.28
C PHE A 37 12.26 1.41 4.96
N ASN A 38 12.36 2.73 4.80
CA ASN A 38 13.01 3.33 3.64
C ASN A 38 14.51 2.99 3.53
N LYS A 39 15.14 2.50 4.61
CA LYS A 39 16.58 2.20 4.66
C LYS A 39 16.92 0.72 4.88
N SER A 40 15.93 -0.10 5.21
CA SER A 40 16.13 -1.48 5.65
C SER A 40 15.01 -2.39 5.15
N SER A 41 15.30 -3.69 5.07
CA SER A 41 14.26 -4.71 4.87
C SER A 41 13.40 -4.85 6.13
N PHE A 42 12.18 -5.38 5.97
CA PHE A 42 11.22 -5.54 7.07
C PHE A 42 11.78 -6.39 8.23
N GLU A 43 12.55 -7.44 7.90
CA GLU A 43 13.11 -8.40 8.86
C GLU A 43 14.11 -7.74 9.80
N LYS A 44 14.90 -6.78 9.28
CA LYS A 44 15.95 -6.08 10.02
C LYS A 44 15.42 -5.03 10.99
N ILE A 45 14.12 -4.69 10.91
CA ILE A 45 13.48 -3.68 11.74
C ILE A 45 12.89 -4.34 12.98
N SER A 46 13.15 -3.76 14.15
CA SER A 46 12.58 -4.18 15.43
C SER A 46 11.69 -3.09 16.06
N MET A 47 10.77 -3.53 16.92
CA MET A 47 9.91 -2.62 17.69
C MET A 47 10.73 -1.67 18.58
N ASP A 48 11.89 -2.11 19.07
CA ASP A 48 12.78 -1.30 19.90
C ASP A 48 13.44 -0.16 19.11
N GLN A 49 13.88 -0.45 17.88
CA GLN A 49 14.40 0.58 16.98
C GLN A 49 13.33 1.63 16.67
N ILE A 50 12.09 1.20 16.45
CA ILE A 50 10.95 2.09 16.17
C ILE A 50 10.66 2.98 17.38
N ALA A 51 10.52 2.40 18.58
CA ALA A 51 10.25 3.14 19.81
C ALA A 51 11.35 4.18 20.09
N LYS A 52 12.62 3.76 20.01
CA LYS A 52 13.78 4.65 20.19
C LYS A 52 13.77 5.80 19.19
N LYS A 53 13.51 5.52 17.91
CA LYS A 53 13.50 6.53 16.85
C LYS A 53 12.30 7.49 16.96
N ALA A 54 11.16 7.01 17.41
CA ALA A 54 9.98 7.84 17.68
C ALA A 54 10.11 8.66 18.96
N GLY A 55 11.13 8.42 19.79
CA GLY A 55 11.30 9.09 21.09
C GLY A 55 10.23 8.70 22.11
N VAL A 56 9.66 7.50 22.00
CA VAL A 56 8.61 7.00 22.90
C VAL A 56 9.08 5.76 23.65
N ALA A 57 8.57 5.57 24.88
CA ALA A 57 8.88 4.36 25.64
C ALA A 57 8.34 3.11 24.93
N LYS A 58 9.07 1.99 25.02
CA LYS A 58 8.67 0.69 24.43
C LYS A 58 7.25 0.28 24.84
N GLY A 59 6.92 0.38 26.13
CA GLY A 59 5.58 0.10 26.63
C GLY A 59 4.50 0.98 26.00
N THR A 60 4.81 2.24 25.67
CA THR A 60 3.89 3.14 24.96
C THR A 60 3.59 2.64 23.56
N LEU A 61 4.60 2.17 22.81
CA LEU A 61 4.42 1.61 21.46
C LEU A 61 3.40 0.46 21.47
N TYR A 62 3.53 -0.49 22.41
CA TYR A 62 2.64 -1.66 22.52
C TYR A 62 1.20 -1.33 22.96
N LEU A 63 0.93 -0.08 23.37
CA LEU A 63 -0.45 0.40 23.55
C LEU A 63 -1.14 0.70 22.21
N TYR A 64 -0.37 0.96 21.15
CA TYR A 64 -0.87 1.31 19.81
C TYR A 64 -0.79 0.15 18.82
N PHE A 65 0.32 -0.58 18.85
CA PHE A 65 0.59 -1.66 17.90
C PHE A 65 1.13 -2.87 18.66
N LYS A 66 0.42 -3.99 18.63
CA LYS A 66 0.78 -5.21 19.37
C LYS A 66 1.98 -5.89 18.73
N THR A 67 2.07 -5.83 17.41
CA THR A 67 3.11 -6.49 16.63
C THR A 67 3.72 -5.51 15.63
N LYS A 68 4.91 -5.87 15.13
CA LYS A 68 5.57 -5.11 14.06
C LYS A 68 4.71 -5.19 12.78
N GLU A 69 4.15 -6.37 12.53
CA GLU A 69 3.27 -6.64 11.40
C GLU A 69 2.06 -5.71 11.42
N GLU A 70 1.41 -5.52 12.57
CA GLU A 70 0.26 -4.64 12.71
C GLU A 70 0.59 -3.17 12.40
N LEU A 71 1.75 -2.68 12.86
CA LEU A 71 2.22 -1.34 12.54
C LEU A 71 2.45 -1.16 11.04
N PHE A 72 3.12 -2.13 10.41
CA PHE A 72 3.39 -2.07 8.97
C PHE A 72 2.15 -2.31 8.11
N LEU A 73 1.16 -3.05 8.59
CA LEU A 73 -0.14 -3.20 7.95
C LEU A 73 -0.91 -1.87 7.95
N GLU A 74 -0.84 -1.11 9.04
CA GLU A 74 -1.45 0.23 9.09
C GLU A 74 -0.74 1.20 8.14
N ILE A 75 0.60 1.16 8.05
CA ILE A 75 1.34 1.95 7.06
C ILE A 75 0.91 1.54 5.64
N HIS A 76 0.82 0.23 5.38
CA HIS A 76 0.38 -0.28 4.09
C HIS A 76 -1.01 0.26 3.74
N ARG A 77 -1.97 0.18 4.67
CA ARG A 77 -3.33 0.72 4.47
C ARG A 77 -3.32 2.20 4.10
N LEU A 78 -2.54 3.02 4.81
CA LEU A 78 -2.45 4.47 4.57
C LEU A 78 -1.82 4.80 3.21
N ASP A 79 -0.72 4.13 2.86
CA ASP A 79 -0.07 4.32 1.56
C ASP A 79 -0.97 3.85 0.41
N TYR A 80 -1.69 2.74 0.62
CA TYR A 80 -2.63 2.20 -0.35
C TYR A 80 -3.80 3.15 -0.58
N GLU A 81 -4.37 3.72 0.49
CA GLU A 81 -5.42 4.75 0.42
C GLU A 81 -4.97 5.96 -0.43
N ILE A 82 -3.79 6.52 -0.13
CA ILE A 82 -3.26 7.68 -0.86
C ILE A 82 -3.06 7.37 -2.35
N TRP A 83 -2.51 6.19 -2.67
CA TRP A 83 -2.30 5.79 -4.07
C TRP A 83 -3.63 5.55 -4.80
N PHE A 84 -4.61 4.88 -4.16
CA PHE A 84 -5.92 4.66 -4.73
C PHE A 84 -6.72 5.94 -4.96
N ASP A 85 -6.66 6.90 -4.03
CA ASP A 85 -7.29 8.22 -4.19
C ASP A 85 -6.70 8.98 -5.39
N SER A 86 -5.37 8.90 -5.56
CA SER A 86 -4.66 9.47 -6.70
C SER A 86 -5.07 8.78 -8.01
N PHE A 87 -5.21 7.46 -7.99
CA PHE A 87 -5.64 6.68 -9.14
C PHE A 87 -7.08 7.00 -9.55
N GLN A 88 -7.99 7.07 -8.59
CA GLN A 88 -9.37 7.48 -8.82
C GLN A 88 -9.44 8.88 -9.41
N THR A 89 -8.65 9.82 -8.88
CA THR A 89 -8.56 11.20 -9.39
C THR A 89 -8.06 11.22 -10.84
N PHE A 90 -7.02 10.44 -11.15
CA PHE A 90 -6.54 10.27 -12.51
C PHE A 90 -7.65 9.75 -13.44
N LEU A 91 -8.32 8.65 -13.10
CA LEU A 91 -9.37 8.08 -13.94
C LEU A 91 -10.53 9.05 -14.19
N ARG A 92 -10.97 9.77 -13.14
CA ARG A 92 -12.02 10.79 -13.24
C ARG A 92 -11.63 11.96 -14.16
N SER A 93 -10.34 12.28 -14.25
CA SER A 93 -9.84 13.32 -15.17
C SER A 93 -9.85 12.90 -16.64
N LYS A 94 -9.99 11.59 -16.95
CA LYS A 94 -9.92 11.07 -18.32
C LYS A 94 -11.30 10.90 -18.95
N LYS A 95 -11.36 11.08 -20.26
CA LYS A 95 -12.54 10.79 -21.09
C LYS A 95 -12.59 9.29 -21.44
N PRO A 96 -13.78 8.75 -21.80
CA PRO A 96 -13.88 7.40 -22.38
C PRO A 96 -12.96 7.23 -23.60
N GLY A 97 -12.25 6.10 -23.67
CA GLY A 97 -11.26 5.81 -24.70
C GLY A 97 -9.81 6.12 -24.29
N LEU A 98 -9.48 6.06 -23.00
CA LEU A 98 -8.10 6.13 -22.52
C LEU A 98 -7.28 4.99 -23.15
N SER A 99 -6.08 5.31 -23.64
CA SER A 99 -5.23 4.28 -24.25
C SER A 99 -4.62 3.36 -23.19
N ALA A 100 -4.35 2.10 -23.57
CA ALA A 100 -3.64 1.16 -22.71
C ALA A 100 -2.24 1.69 -22.31
N GLY A 101 -1.58 2.41 -23.22
CA GLY A 101 -0.28 3.04 -22.97
C GLY A 101 -0.34 4.13 -21.89
N ASP A 102 -1.33 5.03 -21.97
CA ASP A 102 -1.48 6.11 -20.99
C ASP A 102 -1.81 5.58 -19.59
N LEU A 103 -2.66 4.56 -19.50
CA LEU A 103 -2.98 3.92 -18.23
C LEU A 103 -1.75 3.23 -17.64
N ALA A 104 -1.04 2.45 -18.46
CA ALA A 104 0.16 1.74 -18.03
C ALA A 104 1.25 2.70 -17.56
N SER A 105 1.52 3.76 -18.34
CA SER A 105 2.49 4.78 -17.99
C SER A 105 2.15 5.45 -16.65
N TRP A 106 0.88 5.85 -16.46
CA TRP A 106 0.47 6.47 -15.20
C TRP A 106 0.59 5.52 -14.00
N ILE A 107 0.14 4.26 -14.12
CA ILE A 107 0.26 3.28 -13.04
C ILE A 107 1.73 3.03 -12.70
N THR A 108 2.58 2.80 -13.69
CA THR A 108 4.01 2.54 -13.47
C THR A 108 4.71 3.74 -12.82
N GLU A 109 4.46 4.96 -13.30
CA GLU A 109 5.12 6.15 -12.75
C GLU A 109 4.62 6.49 -11.35
N SER A 110 3.31 6.40 -11.11
CA SER A 110 2.77 6.61 -9.75
C SER A 110 3.32 5.59 -8.75
N LEU A 111 3.53 4.32 -9.15
CA LEU A 111 4.17 3.31 -8.29
C LEU A 111 5.67 3.57 -8.11
N ARG A 112 6.35 4.16 -9.10
CA ARG A 112 7.76 4.59 -9.00
C ARG A 112 7.94 5.72 -8.00
N GLU A 113 7.01 6.67 -7.96
CA GLU A 113 6.99 7.74 -6.95
C GLU A 113 6.61 7.21 -5.55
N ASN A 114 5.89 6.09 -5.50
CA ASN A 114 5.35 5.50 -4.27
C ASN A 114 5.92 4.09 -3.97
N GLN A 115 7.22 3.86 -4.17
CA GLN A 115 7.86 2.53 -4.05
C GLN A 115 7.58 1.80 -2.72
N ARG A 116 7.36 2.54 -1.63
CA ARG A 116 7.00 1.94 -0.34
C ARG A 116 5.69 1.14 -0.43
N VAL A 117 4.71 1.59 -1.22
CA VAL A 117 3.45 0.87 -1.40
C VAL A 117 3.71 -0.48 -2.09
N VAL A 118 4.54 -0.50 -3.13
CA VAL A 118 4.95 -1.73 -3.85
C VAL A 118 5.62 -2.72 -2.90
N ARG A 119 6.59 -2.23 -2.12
CA ARG A 119 7.31 -3.02 -1.12
C ARG A 119 6.39 -3.63 -0.08
N LEU A 120 5.41 -2.85 0.40
CA LEU A 120 4.46 -3.32 1.39
C LEU A 120 3.45 -4.30 0.80
N MET A 121 2.97 -4.08 -0.43
CA MET A 121 2.09 -5.03 -1.15
C MET A 121 2.76 -6.40 -1.27
N ALA A 122 4.03 -6.44 -1.66
CA ALA A 122 4.76 -7.70 -1.84
C ALA A 122 4.92 -8.51 -0.55
N ILE A 123 5.01 -7.86 0.61
CA ILE A 123 5.15 -8.54 1.90
C ILE A 123 3.83 -8.68 2.68
N ALA A 124 2.74 -8.06 2.24
CA ALA A 124 1.49 -7.99 2.97
C ALA A 124 0.92 -9.39 3.26
N SER A 125 0.61 -10.16 2.22
CA SER A 125 0.09 -11.52 2.36
C SER A 125 1.13 -12.51 2.88
N ALA A 126 2.40 -12.31 2.50
CA ALA A 126 3.48 -13.24 2.81
C ALA A 126 3.94 -13.15 4.28
N LEU A 127 3.92 -11.96 4.88
CA LEU A 127 4.47 -11.69 6.20
C LEU A 127 3.50 -10.94 7.13
N LEU A 128 2.90 -9.83 6.68
CA LEU A 128 2.14 -8.94 7.57
C LEU A 128 0.82 -9.58 8.03
N GLU A 129 0.08 -10.21 7.13
CA GLU A 129 -1.24 -10.79 7.41
C GLU A 129 -1.18 -12.02 8.32
N LYS A 130 0.01 -12.57 8.60
CA LYS A 130 0.20 -13.78 9.42
C LYS A 130 0.13 -13.54 10.93
N ASN A 131 0.40 -12.32 11.40
CA ASN A 131 0.56 -12.03 12.83
C ASN A 131 -0.16 -10.74 13.26
N ILE A 132 -1.46 -10.68 12.96
CA ILE A 132 -2.32 -9.53 13.22
C ILE A 132 -3.65 -9.98 13.84
N ALA A 133 -4.30 -9.06 14.55
CA ALA A 133 -5.66 -9.27 15.05
C ALA A 133 -6.68 -9.31 13.90
N PHE A 134 -7.80 -9.98 14.13
CA PHE A 134 -8.89 -10.10 13.16
C PHE A 134 -9.41 -8.73 12.71
N GLU A 135 -9.54 -7.80 13.65
CA GLU A 135 -10.03 -6.44 13.42
C GLU A 135 -9.10 -5.66 12.48
N SER A 136 -7.79 -5.85 12.62
CA SER A 136 -6.78 -5.21 11.75
C SER A 136 -6.84 -5.80 10.34
N ALA A 137 -7.01 -7.13 10.21
CA ALA A 137 -7.22 -7.77 8.91
C ALA A 137 -8.52 -7.30 8.24
N LEU A 138 -9.63 -7.29 8.99
CA LEU A 138 -10.94 -6.85 8.53
C LEU A 138 -10.90 -5.39 8.07
N SER A 139 -10.26 -4.51 8.84
CA SER A 139 -10.13 -3.09 8.50
C SER A 139 -9.39 -2.89 7.18
N LEU A 140 -8.28 -3.60 6.96
CA LEU A 140 -7.55 -3.54 5.70
C LEU A 140 -8.41 -4.05 4.53
N LYS A 141 -9.00 -5.25 4.63
CA LYS A 141 -9.80 -5.82 3.53
C LYS A 141 -11.04 -4.97 3.23
N ALA A 142 -11.66 -4.37 4.25
CA ALA A 142 -12.78 -3.45 4.07
C ALA A 142 -12.35 -2.17 3.34
N SER A 143 -11.18 -1.59 3.68
CA SER A 143 -10.62 -0.44 2.96
C SER A 143 -10.31 -0.79 1.51
N VAL A 144 -9.63 -1.91 1.24
CA VAL A 144 -9.35 -2.39 -0.12
C VAL A 144 -10.64 -2.60 -0.92
N ARG A 145 -11.63 -3.28 -0.33
CA ARG A 145 -12.94 -3.50 -0.97
C ARG A 145 -13.62 -2.18 -1.35
N LYS A 146 -13.61 -1.18 -0.46
CA LYS A 146 -14.19 0.14 -0.72
C LYS A 146 -13.55 0.75 -1.97
N HIS A 147 -12.22 0.85 -2.02
CA HIS A 147 -11.54 1.48 -3.16
C HIS A 147 -11.74 0.70 -4.47
N VAL A 148 -11.72 -0.63 -4.43
CA VAL A 148 -12.02 -1.46 -5.61
C VAL A 148 -13.41 -1.12 -6.16
N LEU A 149 -14.44 -1.07 -5.30
CA LEU A 149 -15.81 -0.75 -5.73
C LEU A 149 -15.95 0.65 -6.29
N GLU A 150 -15.13 1.60 -5.85
CA GLU A 150 -15.16 2.96 -6.37
C GLU A 150 -14.38 3.13 -7.70
N ILE A 151 -13.33 2.33 -7.92
CA ILE A 151 -12.50 2.40 -9.14
C ILE A 151 -13.11 1.62 -10.31
N VAL A 152 -13.75 0.49 -10.05
CA VAL A 152 -14.38 -0.36 -11.07
C VAL A 152 -15.23 0.43 -12.08
N PRO A 153 -16.21 1.26 -11.67
CA PRO A 153 -17.03 2.01 -12.64
C PRO A 153 -16.22 3.03 -13.45
N GLU A 154 -15.19 3.65 -12.84
CA GLU A 154 -14.33 4.60 -13.54
C GLU A 154 -13.45 3.91 -14.59
N LEU A 155 -12.89 2.74 -14.26
CA LEU A 155 -12.14 1.90 -15.22
C LEU A 155 -13.02 1.48 -16.39
N CYS A 156 -14.22 0.95 -16.12
CA CYS A 156 -15.17 0.57 -17.16
C CYS A 156 -15.48 1.76 -18.09
N ARG A 157 -15.71 2.95 -17.51
CA ARG A 157 -15.97 4.17 -18.26
C ARG A 157 -14.79 4.58 -19.14
N VAL A 158 -13.57 4.66 -18.58
CA VAL A 158 -12.41 5.17 -19.34
C VAL A 158 -11.88 4.18 -20.37
N LEU A 159 -11.98 2.87 -20.11
CA LEU A 159 -11.53 1.82 -21.04
C LEU A 159 -12.64 1.27 -21.95
N LYS A 160 -13.88 1.73 -21.75
CA LYS A 160 -15.09 1.27 -22.46
C LYS A 160 -15.38 -0.23 -22.27
N TRP A 161 -15.01 -0.78 -21.11
CA TRP A 161 -15.41 -2.14 -20.73
C TRP A 161 -16.90 -2.19 -20.39
N LYS A 162 -17.57 -3.25 -20.85
CA LYS A 162 -19.03 -3.41 -20.74
C LYS A 162 -19.43 -4.03 -19.40
N LYS A 163 -18.54 -4.81 -18.79
CA LYS A 163 -18.80 -5.57 -17.56
C LYS A 163 -17.82 -5.15 -16.46
N SER A 164 -18.34 -4.96 -15.25
CA SER A 164 -17.53 -4.73 -14.05
C SER A 164 -16.52 -5.86 -13.78
N GLU A 165 -16.83 -7.08 -14.24
CA GLU A 165 -15.94 -8.24 -14.13
C GLU A 165 -14.60 -8.02 -14.85
N GLU A 166 -14.59 -7.34 -16.00
CA GLU A 166 -13.37 -7.02 -16.75
C GLU A 166 -12.42 -6.15 -15.90
N ALA A 167 -12.98 -5.13 -15.22
CA ALA A 167 -12.22 -4.28 -14.32
C ALA A 167 -11.72 -5.01 -13.07
N LEU A 168 -12.53 -5.91 -12.49
CA LEU A 168 -12.14 -6.71 -11.33
C LEU A 168 -11.02 -7.70 -11.66
N ILE A 169 -11.10 -8.37 -12.80
CA ILE A 169 -10.05 -9.27 -13.30
C ILE A 169 -8.78 -8.47 -13.57
N PHE A 170 -8.87 -7.30 -14.23
CA PHE A 170 -7.74 -6.43 -14.46
C PHE A 170 -7.05 -6.01 -13.15
N LEU A 171 -7.79 -5.54 -12.15
CA LEU A 171 -7.23 -5.13 -10.85
C LEU A 171 -6.56 -6.32 -10.13
N THR A 172 -7.15 -7.52 -10.22
CA THR A 172 -6.59 -8.75 -9.65
C THR A 172 -5.26 -9.12 -10.32
N HIS A 173 -5.23 -9.11 -11.66
CA HIS A 173 -4.02 -9.39 -12.43
C HIS A 173 -2.95 -8.33 -12.22
N LEU A 174 -3.32 -7.05 -12.15
CA LEU A 174 -2.41 -5.96 -11.85
C LEU A 174 -1.75 -6.18 -10.48
N HIS A 175 -2.53 -6.47 -9.44
CA HIS A 175 -1.99 -6.76 -8.11
C HIS A 175 -1.05 -7.96 -8.12
N ALA A 176 -1.46 -9.07 -8.74
CA ALA A 176 -0.63 -10.27 -8.86
C ALA A 176 0.68 -10.01 -9.62
N LEU A 177 0.61 -9.22 -10.69
CA LEU A 177 1.77 -8.83 -11.50
C LEU A 177 2.74 -7.96 -10.70
N ILE A 178 2.24 -6.96 -9.96
CA ILE A 178 3.07 -6.11 -9.07
C ILE A 178 3.81 -6.97 -8.04
N VAL A 179 3.08 -7.84 -7.32
CA VAL A 179 3.67 -8.68 -6.27
C VAL A 179 4.67 -9.68 -6.85
N GLY A 180 4.31 -10.38 -7.92
CA GLY A 180 5.17 -11.36 -8.57
C GLY A 180 6.45 -10.72 -9.12
N LEU A 181 6.33 -9.66 -9.91
CA LEU A 181 7.48 -8.96 -10.49
C LEU A 181 8.41 -8.41 -9.41
N TRP A 182 7.88 -7.90 -8.30
CA TRP A 182 8.70 -7.36 -7.23
C TRP A 182 9.65 -8.42 -6.66
N HIS A 183 9.17 -9.65 -6.42
CA HIS A 183 10.02 -10.72 -5.90
C HIS A 183 11.11 -11.19 -6.87
N HIS A 184 10.88 -11.04 -8.18
CA HIS A 184 11.90 -11.35 -9.17
C HIS A 184 12.88 -10.20 -9.40
N ALA A 185 12.42 -8.94 -9.31
CA ALA A 185 13.26 -7.76 -9.49
C ALA A 185 14.13 -7.46 -8.26
N GLU A 186 13.72 -7.89 -7.07
CA GLU A 186 14.45 -7.69 -5.81
C GLU A 186 14.81 -9.04 -5.15
N PRO A 187 15.71 -9.81 -5.77
CA PRO A 187 16.06 -11.14 -5.29
C PRO A 187 16.94 -11.07 -4.02
N ALA A 188 17.00 -12.18 -3.28
CA ALA A 188 17.86 -12.28 -2.11
C ALA A 188 19.35 -11.98 -2.44
N PRO A 189 20.15 -11.45 -1.50
CA PRO A 189 21.52 -11.03 -1.77
C PRO A 189 22.41 -12.10 -2.42
N ILE A 190 22.22 -13.36 -2.06
CA ILE A 190 22.97 -14.47 -2.68
C ILE A 190 22.58 -14.69 -4.14
N VAL A 191 21.30 -14.58 -4.48
CA VAL A 191 20.80 -14.71 -5.85
C VAL A 191 21.24 -13.51 -6.67
N SER A 192 21.15 -12.29 -6.12
CA SER A 192 21.68 -11.08 -6.76
C SER A 192 23.17 -11.21 -7.11
N LYS A 193 24.00 -11.79 -6.22
CA LYS A 193 25.41 -12.09 -6.53
C LYS A 193 25.57 -13.05 -7.71
N VAL A 194 24.73 -14.09 -7.80
CA VAL A 194 24.73 -15.03 -8.94
C VAL A 194 24.33 -14.32 -10.23
N LEU A 195 23.25 -13.54 -10.22
CA LEU A 195 22.76 -12.84 -11.40
C LEU A 195 23.75 -11.80 -11.95
N ASN A 196 24.68 -11.34 -11.12
CA ASN A 196 25.72 -10.37 -11.47
C ASN A 196 27.10 -11.01 -11.75
N SER A 197 27.23 -12.34 -11.69
CA SER A 197 28.53 -13.02 -11.86
C SER A 197 28.89 -13.28 -13.32
N SER A 198 27.90 -13.34 -14.22
CA SER A 198 28.06 -13.58 -15.66
C SER A 198 26.91 -12.96 -16.44
N SER A 199 27.18 -12.57 -17.70
CA SER A 199 26.15 -12.12 -18.65
C SER A 199 25.13 -13.20 -19.01
N ASP A 200 25.46 -14.49 -18.81
CA ASP A 200 24.55 -15.61 -19.12
C ASP A 200 23.26 -15.57 -18.28
N PHE A 201 23.30 -14.89 -17.13
CA PHE A 201 22.15 -14.73 -16.24
C PHE A 201 21.31 -13.49 -16.54
N ALA A 202 21.63 -12.71 -17.58
CA ALA A 202 20.89 -11.50 -17.94
C ALA A 202 19.39 -11.75 -18.15
N VAL A 203 18.99 -12.94 -18.59
CA VAL A 203 17.58 -13.33 -18.77
C VAL A 203 16.75 -13.31 -17.46
N PHE A 204 17.41 -13.39 -16.31
CA PHE A 204 16.76 -13.34 -14.99
C PHE A 204 16.81 -11.94 -14.36
N GLN A 205 17.47 -10.98 -15.00
CA GLN A 205 17.49 -9.59 -14.55
C GLN A 205 16.24 -8.87 -15.06
N ILE A 206 15.29 -8.61 -14.15
CA ILE A 206 14.01 -7.99 -14.49
C ILE A 206 14.06 -6.51 -14.11
N ASP A 207 13.90 -5.62 -15.10
CA ASP A 207 13.51 -4.23 -14.81
C ASP A 207 12.03 -4.24 -14.41
N PHE A 208 11.79 -4.02 -13.11
CA PHE A 208 10.45 -4.04 -12.53
C PHE A 208 9.47 -3.13 -13.28
N PHE A 209 9.84 -1.87 -13.52
CA PHE A 209 8.92 -0.87 -14.03
C PHE A 209 8.68 -1.03 -15.53
N GLN A 210 9.73 -1.34 -16.30
CA GLN A 210 9.59 -1.59 -17.73
C GLN A 210 8.73 -2.84 -18.00
N THR A 211 8.95 -3.90 -17.22
CA THR A 211 8.20 -5.15 -17.35
C THR A 211 6.75 -4.96 -16.88
N LEU A 212 6.54 -4.25 -15.78
CA LEU A 212 5.20 -3.92 -15.27
C LEU A 212 4.41 -3.11 -16.30
N GLU A 213 5.00 -2.05 -16.88
CA GLU A 213 4.30 -1.22 -17.86
C GLU A 213 3.87 -2.03 -19.09
N SER A 214 4.78 -2.86 -19.60
CA SER A 214 4.49 -3.74 -20.74
C SER A 214 3.38 -4.75 -20.41
N GLY A 215 3.41 -5.34 -19.21
CA GLY A 215 2.39 -6.25 -18.72
C GLY A 215 1.02 -5.59 -18.56
N ILE A 216 0.95 -4.36 -18.04
CA ILE A 216 -0.31 -3.61 -17.92
C ILE A 216 -0.92 -3.35 -19.30
N ARG A 217 -0.09 -2.92 -20.27
CA ARG A 217 -0.55 -2.72 -21.65
C ARG A 217 -1.16 -4.00 -22.23
N ALA A 218 -0.49 -5.14 -22.03
CA ALA A 218 -0.97 -6.44 -22.48
C ALA A 218 -2.30 -6.84 -21.81
N LEU A 219 -2.44 -6.63 -20.50
CA LEU A 219 -3.68 -6.90 -19.76
C LEU A 219 -4.86 -6.08 -20.31
N VAL A 220 -4.68 -4.79 -20.52
CA VAL A 220 -5.74 -3.91 -21.04
C VAL A 220 -6.15 -4.31 -22.46
N LEU A 221 -5.18 -4.51 -23.34
CA LEU A 221 -5.43 -4.89 -24.74
C LEU A 221 -6.04 -6.29 -24.85
N GLY A 222 -5.67 -7.22 -23.97
CA GLY A 222 -6.26 -8.55 -23.89
C GLY A 222 -7.73 -8.49 -23.52
N SER A 223 -8.09 -7.73 -22.49
CA SER A 223 -9.48 -7.59 -22.05
C SER A 223 -10.39 -6.94 -23.09
N GLN A 224 -9.87 -6.09 -23.97
CA GLN A 224 -10.66 -5.45 -25.04
C GLN A 224 -11.01 -6.38 -26.22
N LYS A 225 -10.35 -7.53 -26.35
CA LYS A 225 -10.63 -8.48 -27.44
C LYS A 225 -11.86 -9.36 -27.19
N ASP A 226 -12.24 -9.52 -25.91
CA ASP A 226 -13.36 -10.36 -25.48
C ASP A 226 -14.65 -9.54 -25.19
N SER A 227 -14.60 -8.20 -25.35
CA SER A 227 -15.70 -7.25 -25.09
C SER A 227 -16.58 -6.95 -26.32
#